data_AF-A0AAU7RKH3-F1
#
_entry.id   AF-A0AAU7RKH3-F1
#
_cell.length_a   1.000
_cell.length_b   1.000
_cell.length_c   1.000
_cell.angle_alpha   90.00
_cell.angle_beta   90.00
_cell.angle_gamma   90.00
#
_symmetry.space_group_name_H-M   'P 1'
#
loop_
_entity.id
_entity.type
_entity.pdbx_description
1 polymer ?
#
loop_
_entity_poly.entity_id
_entity_poly.type
_entity_poly.pdbx_seq_one_letter_code
_entity_poly.pdbx_strand_id
1 'polypeptide(L)'
;MTTAEVTVLSVDSPQPTGAWITIRWNRFDYIQPAWIEALAEPIWPGSVLLIRPDPEQVRPGTPWPATYSIAGDHVLTWAPQL
;
A
#
# COMPACT_ATOMS: atom_id res chain seq x y z
N MET A 1 16.29 -6.24 9.21
CA MET A 1 15.18 -5.90 8.30
C MET A 1 14.01 -5.44 9.16
N THR A 2 13.40 -4.30 8.83
CA THR A 2 12.25 -3.76 9.57
C THR A 2 11.02 -3.95 8.69
N THR A 3 9.98 -4.58 9.21
CA THR A 3 8.68 -4.64 8.55
C THR A 3 7.75 -3.58 9.14
N ALA A 4 6.75 -3.19 8.36
CA ALA A 4 5.69 -2.30 8.79
C ALA A 4 4.34 -2.83 8.31
N GLU A 5 3.33 -2.61 9.14
CA GLU A 5 1.94 -2.92 8.79
C GLU A 5 1.23 -1.63 8.36
N VAL A 6 0.54 -1.71 7.23
CA VAL A 6 -0.35 -0.66 6.76
C VAL A 6 -1.74 -1.24 6.53
N THR A 7 -2.78 -0.56 7.01
CA THR A 7 -4.17 -0.96 6.74
C THR A 7 -4.69 -0.22 5.51
N VAL A 8 -5.29 -0.95 4.58
CA VAL A 8 -6.01 -0.39 3.43
C VAL A 8 -7.37 0.12 3.90
N LEU A 9 -7.64 1.40 3.72
CA LEU A 9 -8.91 2.04 4.10
C LEU A 9 -9.87 2.19 2.91
N SER A 10 -9.34 2.43 1.72
CA SER A 10 -10.11 2.49 0.47
C SER A 10 -9.33 1.89 -0.69
N VAL A 11 -10.05 1.38 -1.68
CA VAL A 11 -9.51 0.96 -2.98
C VAL A 11 -10.33 1.67 -4.05
N ASP A 12 -9.67 2.54 -4.79
CA ASP A 12 -10.24 3.47 -5.75
C ASP A 12 -9.61 3.21 -7.13
N SER A 13 -10.42 3.36 -8.19
CA SER A 13 -9.97 3.32 -9.59
C SER A 13 -8.99 2.16 -9.91
N PRO A 14 -9.39 0.88 -9.73
CA PRO A 14 -8.56 -0.25 -10.10
C PRO A 14 -8.25 -0.24 -11.60
N GLN A 15 -6.98 -0.39 -11.93
CA GLN A 15 -6.41 -0.42 -13.28
C GLN A 15 -5.60 -1.72 -13.46
N PRO A 16 -5.29 -2.12 -14.70
CA PRO A 16 -4.49 -3.32 -14.95
C PRO A 16 -3.11 -3.31 -14.28
N THR A 17 -2.54 -2.12 -14.04
CA THR A 17 -1.20 -1.95 -13.45
C THR A 17 -1.22 -1.75 -11.94
N GLY A 18 -2.39 -1.62 -11.31
CA GLY A 18 -2.51 -1.30 -9.90
C GLY A 18 -3.79 -0.54 -9.55
N ALA A 19 -3.85 0.01 -8.35
CA ALA A 19 -5.00 0.76 -7.87
C ALA A 19 -4.57 1.96 -7.02
N TRP A 20 -5.42 2.99 -6.99
CA TRP A 20 -5.34 4.01 -5.98
C TRP A 20 -5.89 3.45 -4.67
N ILE A 21 -5.19 3.64 -3.57
CA ILE A 21 -5.64 3.22 -2.24
C ILE A 21 -5.42 4.32 -1.23
N THR A 22 -6.23 4.33 -0.19
CA THR A 22 -5.91 5.08 1.03
C THR A 22 -5.36 4.09 2.05
N ILE A 23 -4.19 4.37 2.61
CA ILE A 23 -3.58 3.55 3.65
C ILE A 23 -3.49 4.29 4.97
N ARG A 24 -3.49 3.53 6.07
CA ARG A 24 -3.06 3.97 7.38
C ARG A 24 -1.77 3.26 7.76
N TRP A 25 -0.73 4.02 8.11
CA TRP A 25 0.44 3.50 8.78
C TRP A 25 0.10 3.16 10.22
N ASN A 26 -0.06 1.86 10.54
CA ASN A 26 -0.56 1.43 11.85
C ASN A 26 0.32 1.90 13.01
N ARG A 27 1.64 1.98 12.80
CA ARG A 27 2.59 2.45 13.81
C ARG A 27 2.46 3.95 14.14
N PHE A 28 2.05 4.76 13.17
CA PHE A 28 2.05 6.22 13.28
C PHE A 28 0.63 6.81 13.31
N ASP A 29 -0.40 5.98 13.12
CA ASP A 29 -1.79 6.39 12.90
C ASP A 29 -1.91 7.46 11.79
N TYR A 30 -1.05 7.37 10.79
CA TYR A 30 -0.95 8.36 9.71
C TYR A 30 -1.64 7.85 8.46
N ILE A 31 -2.61 8.62 7.96
CA ILE A 31 -3.41 8.28 6.78
C ILE A 31 -2.90 9.04 5.57
N GLN A 32 -2.74 8.34 4.45
CA GLN A 32 -2.34 8.95 3.18
C GLN A 32 -2.84 8.17 1.95
N PRO A 33 -3.03 8.84 0.81
CA PRO A 33 -3.20 8.16 -0.47
C PRO A 33 -1.90 7.51 -0.94
N ALA A 34 -2.03 6.38 -1.61
CA ALA A 34 -0.94 5.64 -2.22
C ALA A 34 -1.40 4.97 -3.53
N TRP A 35 -0.48 4.78 -4.47
CA TRP A 35 -0.64 3.85 -5.56
C TRP A 35 -0.11 2.49 -5.09
N ILE A 36 -0.87 1.42 -5.29
CA ILE A 36 -0.33 0.07 -5.16
C ILE A 36 -0.32 -0.58 -6.52
N GLU A 37 0.82 -1.17 -6.89
CA GLU A 37 0.92 -1.95 -8.12
C GLU A 37 0.04 -3.21 -8.05
N ALA A 38 -0.30 -3.74 -9.23
CA ALA A 38 -1.15 -4.91 -9.32
C ALA A 38 -0.58 -6.08 -8.50
N LEU A 39 -1.41 -6.62 -7.61
CA LEU A 39 -1.10 -7.78 -6.80
C LEU A 39 -1.61 -9.06 -7.47
N ALA A 40 -1.03 -10.20 -7.11
CA ALA A 40 -1.50 -11.51 -7.58
C ALA A 40 -2.93 -11.82 -7.11
N GLU A 41 -3.32 -11.26 -5.96
CA GLU A 41 -4.65 -11.38 -5.38
C GLU A 41 -5.27 -9.99 -5.17
N PRO A 42 -6.60 -9.84 -5.35
CA PRO A 42 -7.27 -8.57 -5.12
C PRO A 42 -7.24 -8.19 -3.64
N ILE A 43 -6.94 -6.92 -3.36
CA ILE A 43 -7.02 -6.33 -2.02
C ILE A 43 -8.36 -5.64 -1.80
N TRP A 44 -8.74 -5.51 -0.53
CA TRP A 44 -10.01 -4.93 -0.13
C TRP A 44 -9.81 -3.89 0.99
N PRO A 45 -10.74 -2.94 1.16
CA PRO A 45 -10.79 -2.14 2.37
C PRO A 45 -10.81 -3.05 3.61
N GLY A 46 -9.98 -2.73 4.60
CA GLY A 46 -9.73 -3.54 5.78
C GLY A 46 -8.57 -4.53 5.64
N SER A 47 -7.98 -4.74 4.45
CA SER A 47 -6.78 -5.56 4.33
C SER A 47 -5.59 -4.93 5.07
N VAL A 48 -4.85 -5.71 5.85
CA VAL A 48 -3.57 -5.30 6.43
C VAL A 48 -2.44 -5.84 5.55
N LEU A 49 -1.58 -4.95 5.05
CA LEU A 49 -0.41 -5.30 4.25
C LEU A 49 0.84 -5.26 5.11
N LEU A 50 1.63 -6.34 5.06
CA LEU A 50 2.97 -6.36 5.63
C LEU A 50 3.99 -5.96 4.56
N ILE A 51 4.61 -4.80 4.74
CA ILE A 51 5.58 -4.23 3.80
C ILE A 51 6.95 -4.07 4.45
N ARG A 52 8.00 -3.93 3.62
CA ARG A 52 9.31 -3.43 4.03
C ARG A 52 9.38 -1.95 3.64
N PRO A 53 9.40 -0.98 4.55
CA PRO A 53 9.38 0.44 4.18
C PRO A 53 10.77 0.92 3.73
N ASP A 54 11.34 0.27 2.72
CA ASP A 54 12.58 0.65 2.05
C ASP A 54 12.29 1.28 0.67
N PRO A 55 13.28 1.91 0.02
CA PRO A 55 13.06 2.57 -1.27
C PRO A 55 12.68 1.64 -2.43
N GLU A 56 12.92 0.33 -2.31
CA GLU A 56 12.51 -0.62 -3.34
C GLU A 56 10.99 -0.82 -3.29
N GLN A 57 10.42 -0.85 -2.08
CA GLN A 57 9.01 -1.09 -1.83
C GLN A 57 8.15 0.17 -1.70
N VAL A 58 8.67 1.26 -1.14
CA VAL A 58 7.94 2.53 -0.96
C VAL A 58 8.67 3.65 -1.67
N ARG A 59 8.07 4.19 -2.74
CA ARG A 59 8.67 5.24 -3.57
C ARG A 59 7.82 6.52 -3.53
N PRO A 60 8.41 7.70 -3.28
CA PRO A 60 7.70 8.96 -3.47
C PRO A 60 7.49 9.21 -4.97
N GLY A 61 6.25 9.45 -5.37
CA GLY A 61 5.86 9.73 -6.74
C GLY A 61 6.35 11.09 -7.21
N THR A 62 6.68 11.19 -8.50
CA THR A 62 7.12 12.41 -9.18
C THR A 62 6.20 12.73 -10.37
N PRO A 63 5.85 14.01 -10.62
CA PRO A 63 6.17 15.21 -9.83
C PRO A 63 5.16 15.44 -8.70
N TRP A 64 5.56 16.25 -7.71
CA TRP A 64 4.78 16.61 -6.51
C TRP A 64 3.30 16.93 -6.81
N PRO A 65 2.33 16.49 -5.98
CA PRO A 65 2.48 15.89 -4.65
C PRO A 65 3.02 14.45 -4.66
N ALA A 66 3.75 14.10 -3.59
CA ALA A 66 4.43 12.81 -3.44
C ALA A 66 3.43 11.68 -3.25
N THR A 67 2.98 11.12 -4.36
CA THR A 67 2.16 9.92 -4.31
C THR A 67 3.02 8.73 -3.89
N TYR A 68 2.74 8.12 -2.74
CA TYR A 68 3.48 6.92 -2.34
C TYR A 68 3.13 5.76 -3.26
N SER A 69 4.11 5.19 -3.97
CA SER A 69 3.95 3.95 -4.71
C SER A 69 4.40 2.78 -3.84
N ILE A 70 3.54 1.76 -3.73
CA ILE A 70 3.82 0.49 -3.07
C ILE A 70 4.03 -0.56 -4.16
N ALA A 71 5.21 -1.18 -4.19
CA ALA A 71 5.49 -2.23 -5.15
C ALA A 71 4.73 -3.51 -4.77
N GLY A 72 4.06 -4.12 -5.76
CA GLY A 72 3.13 -5.22 -5.51
C GLY A 72 3.84 -6.53 -5.22
N ASP A 73 4.94 -6.77 -5.94
CA ASP A 73 5.81 -7.94 -5.84
C ASP A 73 6.57 -8.06 -4.51
N HIS A 74 6.65 -6.97 -3.74
CA HIS A 74 7.35 -6.90 -2.46
C HIS A 74 6.40 -6.88 -1.24
N VAL A 75 5.07 -7.01 -1.46
CA VAL A 75 4.12 -7.26 -0.38
C VAL A 75 4.33 -8.67 0.16
N LEU A 76 4.71 -8.79 1.44
CA LEU A 76 5.12 -10.07 2.02
C LEU A 76 3.93 -10.98 2.34
N THR A 77 2.81 -10.39 2.77
CA THR A 77 1.55 -11.09 3.06
C THR A 77 0.43 -10.06 3.26
N TRP A 78 -0.83 -10.52 3.22
CA TRP A 78 -1.99 -9.73 3.60
C TRP A 78 -2.98 -10.57 4.43
N ALA A 79 -3.73 -9.91 5.31
CA ALA A 79 -4.82 -10.54 6.06
C ALA A 79 -6.07 -9.62 6.06
N PRO A 80 -7.29 -10.16 5.99
CA PRO A 80 -8.50 -9.38 6.21
C PRO A 80 -8.57 -8.96 7.68
N GLN A 81 -8.89 -7.68 7.95
CA GLN A 81 -9.19 -7.24 9.31
C GLN A 81 -10.52 -7.85 9.76
N LEU A 82 -10.47 -8.63 10.84
CA LEU A 82 -11.64 -9.18 11.53
C LEU A 82 -12.47 -8.09 12.21
#